data_AF-A0A7M1UTK2-F1
#
_entry.id   AF-A0A7M1UTK2-F1
#
_cell.length_a   1.000
_cell.length_b   1.000
_cell.length_c   1.000
_cell.angle_alpha   90.00
_cell.angle_beta   90.00
_cell.angle_gamma   90.00
#
_symmetry.space_group_name_H-M   'P 1'
#
loop_
_entity.id
_entity.type
_entity.pdbx_description
1 polymer ?
#
loop_
_entity_poly.entity_id
_entity_poly.type
_entity_poly.pdbx_seq_one_letter_code
_entity_poly.pdbx_strand_id
1 'polypeptide(L)'
;MRRKPSPILAYSVLLGLLTALSLIAVLPTNLDYYVLDTGDNGYSTLCHESSLTLYSLKELEKNQAESALLVVGRDRLLDKGELDYVINFSEKGGLAIVFGTPEVILQLLKTLGLDAELEGYVYDPVFNAGDSRTVVAWDTRLNTTLVIDTPFALRLPSTPALAVHPIIYTSNFSFIDEHGDGLYTVGEYLGEVPVGFEIEVGRGFMLIVSAKGVLTNRVLEFNRDWFSAVRAGRSILIDQSWVRPNLLLYMKSLLHGQHGISPFYLAFITLIATVAIIYVARTVYAE
;
A
#
# COMPACT_ATOMS: atom_id res chain seq x y z
N MET A 1 -22.91 45.76 28.11
CA MET A 1 -21.71 45.98 27.26
C MET A 1 -21.43 44.70 26.46
N ARG A 2 -21.72 44.69 25.15
CA ARG A 2 -21.26 43.60 24.27
C ARG A 2 -19.81 43.89 23.92
N ARG A 3 -18.86 43.06 24.39
CA ARG A 3 -17.45 43.15 23.98
C ARG A 3 -17.42 42.88 22.47
N LYS A 4 -17.03 43.88 21.66
CA LYS A 4 -16.68 43.63 20.25
C LYS A 4 -15.55 42.58 20.30
N PRO A 5 -15.63 41.47 19.53
CA PRO A 5 -14.48 40.56 19.43
C PRO A 5 -13.26 41.38 18.98
N SER A 6 -12.04 40.97 19.30
CA SER A 6 -10.84 41.67 18.81
C SER A 6 -10.52 41.18 17.40
N PRO A 7 -10.15 42.04 16.43
CA PRO A 7 -9.76 41.61 15.09
C PRO A 7 -8.58 40.63 15.15
N ILE A 8 -7.72 40.77 16.15
CA ILE A 8 -6.59 39.87 16.43
C ILE A 8 -7.10 38.43 16.68
N LEU A 9 -8.21 38.27 17.40
CA LEU A 9 -8.78 36.95 17.67
C LEU A 9 -9.30 36.29 16.39
N ALA A 10 -9.91 37.06 15.48
CA ALA A 10 -10.34 36.55 14.19
C ALA A 10 -9.17 36.10 13.30
N TYR A 11 -8.08 36.89 13.24
CA TYR A 11 -6.87 36.51 12.50
C TYR A 11 -6.21 35.26 13.08
N SER A 12 -6.09 35.17 14.40
CA SER A 12 -5.50 33.99 15.06
C SER A 12 -6.32 32.73 14.79
N VAL A 13 -7.65 32.81 14.79
CA VAL A 13 -8.54 31.68 14.47
C VAL A 13 -8.36 31.25 13.01
N LEU A 14 -8.34 32.20 12.07
CA LEU A 14 -8.14 31.92 10.66
C LEU A 14 -6.77 31.28 10.40
N LEU A 15 -5.71 31.85 10.98
CA LEU A 15 -4.36 31.31 10.85
C LEU A 15 -4.26 29.89 11.43
N GLY A 16 -4.89 29.66 12.58
CA GLY A 16 -4.97 28.33 13.19
C GLY A 16 -5.68 27.32 12.28
N LEU A 17 -6.78 27.73 11.64
CA LEU A 17 -7.54 26.88 10.73
C LEU A 17 -6.76 26.57 9.44
N LEU A 18 -6.07 27.56 8.86
CA LEU A 18 -5.20 27.36 7.71
C LEU A 18 -4.04 26.42 8.04
N THR A 19 -3.41 26.62 9.19
CA THR A 19 -2.33 25.75 9.66
C THR A 19 -2.84 24.33 9.86
N ALA A 20 -4.00 24.14 10.47
CA ALA A 20 -4.59 22.83 10.67
C ALA A 20 -4.91 22.12 9.33
N LEU A 21 -5.48 22.83 8.35
CA LEU A 21 -5.72 22.28 7.01
C LEU A 21 -4.42 21.90 6.29
N SER A 22 -3.39 22.75 6.39
CA SER A 22 -2.07 22.46 5.83
C SER A 22 -1.43 21.23 6.47
N LEU A 23 -1.58 21.06 7.79
CA LEU A 23 -1.08 19.88 8.50
C LEU A 23 -1.83 18.61 8.05
N ILE A 24 -3.16 18.66 7.93
CA ILE A 24 -3.96 17.54 7.41
C ILE A 24 -3.55 17.16 5.98
N ALA A 25 -3.22 18.15 5.15
CA ALA A 25 -2.79 17.92 3.78
C ALA A 25 -1.44 17.17 3.72
N VAL A 26 -0.46 17.62 4.50
CA VAL A 26 0.94 17.18 4.38
C VAL A 26 1.25 15.96 5.23
N LEU A 27 0.69 15.85 6.44
CA LEU A 27 1.08 14.78 7.37
C LEU A 27 0.60 13.41 6.88
N PRO A 28 1.41 12.36 7.07
CA PRO A 28 1.02 10.99 6.72
C PRO A 28 -0.18 10.54 7.58
N THR A 29 -0.99 9.64 7.04
CA THR A 29 -2.08 9.02 7.83
C THR A 29 -1.58 7.91 8.75
N ASN A 30 -0.37 7.40 8.49
CA ASN A 30 0.20 6.22 9.14
C ASN A 30 -0.75 5.02 9.04
N LEU A 31 -1.33 4.84 7.85
CA LEU A 31 -2.21 3.75 7.50
C LEU A 31 -1.56 3.02 6.32
N ASP A 32 -0.95 1.87 6.62
CA ASP A 32 -0.20 1.08 5.65
C ASP A 32 -1.06 0.79 4.41
N TYR A 33 -0.45 0.85 3.22
CA TYR A 33 -1.11 0.63 1.93
C TYR A 33 -2.25 1.60 1.58
N TYR A 34 -2.48 2.66 2.35
CA TYR A 34 -3.52 3.64 2.02
C TYR A 34 -3.10 4.55 0.87
N VAL A 35 -3.99 4.72 -0.12
CA VAL A 35 -3.69 5.47 -1.36
C VAL A 35 -3.44 6.96 -1.19
N LEU A 36 -3.84 7.57 -0.07
CA LEU A 36 -3.54 8.98 0.23
C LEU A 36 -2.55 9.13 1.39
N ASP A 37 -1.92 8.04 1.81
CA ASP A 37 -0.84 8.09 2.77
C ASP A 37 0.47 8.40 2.06
N THR A 38 1.10 9.50 2.48
CA THR A 38 2.40 9.98 2.00
C THR A 38 3.55 9.39 2.80
N GLY A 39 3.28 8.64 3.88
CA GLY A 39 4.29 7.93 4.65
C GLY A 39 4.90 6.75 3.86
N ASP A 40 6.01 6.22 4.37
CA ASP A 40 6.81 5.17 3.72
C ASP A 40 6.01 3.93 3.30
N ASN A 41 5.06 3.51 4.14
CA ASN A 41 4.23 2.32 3.89
C ASN A 41 2.97 2.61 3.07
N GLY A 42 2.71 3.87 2.72
CA GLY A 42 1.55 4.29 1.95
C GLY A 42 1.63 3.96 0.46
N TYR A 43 0.54 4.24 -0.25
CA TYR A 43 0.40 4.04 -1.71
C TYR A 43 0.20 5.35 -2.49
N SER A 44 0.49 6.51 -1.90
CA SER A 44 0.31 7.79 -2.62
C SER A 44 1.00 7.84 -3.98
N THR A 45 2.22 7.30 -4.10
CA THR A 45 2.96 7.27 -5.36
C THR A 45 2.33 6.28 -6.34
N LEU A 46 1.96 5.08 -5.88
CA LEU A 46 1.30 4.06 -6.71
C LEU A 46 -0.06 4.53 -7.23
N CYS A 47 -0.79 5.30 -6.42
CA CYS A 47 -2.10 5.84 -6.77
C CYS A 47 -2.04 6.74 -8.02
N HIS A 48 -0.95 7.49 -8.20
CA HIS A 48 -0.73 8.33 -9.39
C HIS A 48 -0.57 7.53 -10.70
N GLU A 49 -0.14 6.27 -10.60
CA GLU A 49 0.00 5.36 -11.74
C GLU A 49 -1.22 4.46 -11.92
N SER A 50 -2.12 4.44 -10.94
CA SER A 50 -3.28 3.57 -10.90
C SER A 50 -4.37 4.03 -11.87
N SER A 51 -5.08 3.07 -12.45
CA SER A 51 -6.26 3.36 -13.29
C SER A 51 -7.51 3.54 -12.43
N LEU A 52 -7.62 2.78 -11.33
CA LEU A 52 -8.77 2.81 -10.46
C LEU A 52 -8.40 2.37 -9.03
N THR A 53 -8.97 3.05 -8.05
CA THR A 53 -8.95 2.64 -6.65
C THR A 53 -10.30 2.02 -6.27
N LEU A 54 -10.29 0.80 -5.74
CA LEU A 54 -11.48 0.04 -5.39
C LEU A 54 -11.78 0.18 -3.90
N TYR A 55 -12.84 0.91 -3.55
CA TYR A 55 -13.35 0.96 -2.16
C TYR A 55 -14.30 -0.20 -1.84
N SER A 56 -14.60 -1.05 -2.83
CA SER A 56 -15.29 -2.32 -2.66
C SER A 56 -14.79 -3.32 -3.69
N LEU A 57 -14.36 -4.51 -3.25
CA LEU A 57 -13.95 -5.58 -4.16
C LEU A 57 -15.10 -6.10 -5.04
N LYS A 58 -16.36 -5.81 -4.69
CA LYS A 58 -17.52 -6.09 -5.55
C LYS A 58 -17.42 -5.40 -6.91
N GLU A 59 -16.72 -4.28 -6.98
CA GLU A 59 -16.51 -3.53 -8.23
C GLU A 59 -15.64 -4.29 -9.23
N LEU A 60 -14.92 -5.33 -8.80
CA LEU A 60 -14.18 -6.23 -9.72
C LEU A 60 -15.11 -6.92 -10.72
N GLU A 61 -16.38 -7.16 -10.37
CA GLU A 61 -17.36 -7.76 -11.29
C GLU A 61 -17.65 -6.91 -12.52
N LYS A 62 -17.40 -5.59 -12.44
CA LYS A 62 -17.63 -4.64 -13.54
C LYS A 62 -16.40 -4.45 -14.43
N ASN A 63 -15.24 -4.97 -14.02
CA ASN A 63 -13.97 -4.78 -14.70
C ASN A 63 -13.60 -6.01 -15.53
N GLN A 64 -12.88 -5.79 -16.64
CA GLN A 64 -12.34 -6.88 -17.45
C GLN A 64 -11.10 -7.45 -16.77
N ALA A 65 -11.23 -8.64 -16.17
CA ALA A 65 -10.15 -9.27 -15.39
C ALA A 65 -8.88 -9.49 -16.23
N GLU A 66 -9.02 -10.01 -17.47
CA GLU A 66 -7.89 -10.36 -18.35
C GLU A 66 -6.97 -9.18 -18.69
N SER A 67 -7.51 -7.94 -18.69
CA SER A 67 -6.76 -6.72 -18.97
C SER A 67 -6.33 -5.95 -17.71
N ALA A 68 -6.59 -6.50 -16.51
CA ALA A 68 -6.39 -5.79 -15.25
C ALA A 68 -5.34 -6.47 -14.37
N LEU A 69 -4.61 -5.63 -13.64
CA LEU A 69 -3.69 -6.01 -12.57
C LEU A 69 -4.29 -5.53 -11.25
N LEU A 70 -4.63 -6.46 -10.37
CA LEU A 70 -5.13 -6.15 -9.03
C LEU A 70 -3.96 -6.12 -8.04
N VAL A 71 -3.80 -5.03 -7.31
CA VAL A 71 -2.81 -4.88 -6.23
C VAL A 71 -3.52 -4.94 -4.89
N VAL A 72 -3.19 -5.94 -4.08
CA VAL A 72 -3.78 -6.21 -2.76
C VAL A 72 -2.65 -6.20 -1.72
N GLY A 73 -2.44 -5.04 -1.09
CA GLY A 73 -1.64 -4.92 0.13
C GLY A 73 -2.53 -4.84 1.35
N ARG A 74 -2.31 -5.72 2.33
CA ARG A 74 -3.16 -5.81 3.52
C ARG A 74 -2.36 -5.96 4.81
N ASP A 75 -2.73 -5.17 5.81
CA ASP A 75 -2.26 -5.26 7.20
C ASP A 75 -3.19 -6.09 8.09
N ARG A 76 -4.34 -6.50 7.54
CA ARG A 76 -5.41 -7.22 8.22
C ARG A 76 -5.95 -8.35 7.36
N LEU A 77 -6.46 -9.38 8.02
CA LEU A 77 -7.11 -10.52 7.37
C LEU A 77 -8.23 -10.06 6.43
N LEU A 78 -8.34 -10.75 5.30
CA LEU A 78 -9.44 -10.59 4.36
C LEU A 78 -10.65 -11.33 4.92
N ASP A 79 -11.83 -10.73 4.79
CA ASP A 79 -13.05 -11.48 5.05
C ASP A 79 -13.29 -12.53 3.95
N LYS A 80 -14.19 -13.48 4.20
CA LYS A 80 -14.47 -14.56 3.25
C LYS A 80 -14.92 -14.04 1.88
N GLY A 81 -15.74 -12.99 1.86
CA GLY A 81 -16.19 -12.39 0.61
C GLY A 81 -15.05 -11.70 -0.14
N GLU A 82 -14.20 -10.96 0.57
CA GLU A 82 -13.00 -10.33 0.00
C GLU A 82 -12.06 -11.37 -0.62
N LEU A 83 -11.80 -12.50 0.06
CA LEU A 83 -11.03 -13.63 -0.49
C LEU A 83 -11.68 -14.18 -1.76
N ASP A 84 -12.98 -14.46 -1.73
CA ASP A 84 -13.72 -14.99 -2.88
C ASP A 84 -13.62 -14.04 -4.09
N TYR A 85 -13.65 -12.72 -3.88
CA TYR A 85 -13.49 -11.74 -4.95
C TYR A 85 -12.07 -11.74 -5.57
N VAL A 86 -11.02 -11.80 -4.75
CA VAL A 86 -9.63 -11.84 -5.22
C VAL A 86 -9.35 -13.14 -5.98
N ILE A 87 -9.86 -14.27 -5.48
CA ILE A 87 -9.72 -15.59 -6.12
C ILE A 87 -10.46 -15.59 -7.45
N ASN A 88 -11.73 -15.23 -7.47
CA ASN A 88 -12.55 -15.20 -8.69
C ASN A 88 -12.00 -14.23 -9.76
N PHE A 89 -11.40 -13.12 -9.35
CA PHE A 89 -10.71 -12.21 -10.28
C PHE A 89 -9.57 -12.93 -11.02
N SER A 90 -8.76 -13.70 -10.29
CA SER A 90 -7.66 -14.47 -10.88
C SER A 90 -8.19 -15.64 -11.72
N GLU A 91 -9.21 -16.37 -11.24
CA GLU A 91 -9.87 -17.45 -11.99
C GLU A 91 -10.38 -17.00 -13.37
N LYS A 92 -10.86 -15.76 -13.45
CA LYS A 92 -11.36 -15.15 -14.68
C LYS A 92 -10.25 -14.70 -15.65
N GLY A 93 -8.97 -14.87 -15.31
CA GLY A 93 -7.84 -14.50 -16.17
C GLY A 93 -7.10 -13.23 -15.72
N GLY A 94 -7.47 -12.66 -14.57
CA GLY A 94 -6.75 -11.52 -14.01
C GLY A 94 -5.41 -11.89 -13.40
N LEU A 95 -4.53 -10.90 -13.27
CA LEU A 95 -3.29 -11.01 -12.51
C LEU A 95 -3.45 -10.27 -11.19
N ALA A 96 -3.34 -10.97 -10.07
CA ALA A 96 -3.37 -10.36 -8.73
C ALA A 96 -1.97 -10.40 -8.09
N ILE A 97 -1.47 -9.26 -7.64
CA ILE A 97 -0.29 -9.18 -6.77
C ILE A 97 -0.79 -9.06 -5.33
N VAL A 98 -0.46 -10.03 -4.49
CA VAL A 98 -0.89 -10.07 -3.09
C VAL A 98 0.33 -10.07 -2.18
N PHE A 99 0.36 -9.14 -1.22
CA PHE A 99 1.39 -9.03 -0.21
C PHE A 99 0.81 -8.42 1.08
N GLY A 100 1.54 -8.49 2.18
CA GLY A 100 1.02 -8.06 3.47
C GLY A 100 1.69 -8.75 4.64
N THR A 101 0.99 -8.83 5.77
CA THR A 101 1.49 -9.54 6.94
C THR A 101 1.50 -11.06 6.73
N PRO A 102 2.30 -11.82 7.48
CA PRO A 102 2.30 -13.28 7.41
C PRO A 102 0.89 -13.88 7.54
N GLU A 103 0.06 -13.35 8.44
CA GLU A 103 -1.28 -13.87 8.69
C GLU A 103 -2.19 -13.76 7.46
N VAL A 104 -2.07 -12.68 6.70
CA VAL A 104 -2.82 -12.47 5.45
C VAL A 104 -2.41 -13.50 4.40
N ILE A 105 -1.11 -13.67 4.19
CA ILE A 105 -0.59 -14.57 3.16
C ILE A 105 -0.90 -16.02 3.51
N LEU A 106 -0.72 -16.41 4.77
CA LEU A 106 -1.10 -17.74 5.26
C LEU A 106 -2.62 -17.99 5.12
N GLN A 107 -3.47 -16.99 5.40
CA GLN A 107 -4.92 -17.11 5.20
C GLN A 107 -5.27 -17.35 3.72
N LEU A 108 -4.65 -16.60 2.80
CA LEU A 108 -4.87 -16.77 1.37
C LEU A 108 -4.41 -18.15 0.89
N LEU A 109 -3.17 -18.54 1.21
CA LEU A 109 -2.60 -19.84 0.85
C LEU A 109 -3.46 -20.99 1.37
N LYS A 110 -3.90 -20.92 2.63
CA LYS A 110 -4.81 -21.92 3.21
C LYS A 110 -6.15 -21.99 2.49
N THR A 111 -6.69 -20.86 2.06
CA THR A 111 -7.94 -20.80 1.29
C THR A 111 -7.78 -21.44 -0.09
N LEU A 112 -6.59 -21.32 -0.68
CA LEU A 112 -6.21 -22.03 -1.90
C LEU A 112 -5.88 -23.52 -1.65
N GLY A 113 -5.97 -24.01 -0.41
CA GLY A 113 -5.67 -25.41 -0.08
C GLY A 113 -4.17 -25.72 0.11
N LEU A 114 -3.35 -24.68 0.33
CA LEU A 114 -1.93 -24.79 0.64
C LEU A 114 -1.72 -24.55 2.14
N ASP A 115 -1.32 -25.60 2.86
CA ASP A 115 -1.02 -25.51 4.29
C ASP A 115 0.42 -25.03 4.49
N ALA A 116 0.60 -23.72 4.29
CA ALA A 116 1.88 -23.06 4.47
C ALA A 116 2.11 -22.69 5.94
N GLU A 117 3.38 -22.63 6.34
CA GLU A 117 3.77 -22.20 7.68
C GLU A 117 4.84 -21.10 7.60
N LEU A 118 4.82 -20.16 8.55
CA LEU A 118 5.86 -19.15 8.68
C LEU A 118 7.12 -19.77 9.28
N GLU A 119 8.25 -19.62 8.59
CA GLU A 119 9.56 -20.05 9.14
C GLU A 119 10.24 -18.93 9.91
N GLY A 120 10.12 -17.68 9.44
CA GLY A 120 10.71 -16.51 10.10
C GLY A 120 10.78 -15.31 9.18
N TYR A 121 11.27 -14.18 9.70
CA TYR A 121 11.57 -13.01 8.88
C TYR A 121 12.91 -13.17 8.18
N VAL A 122 13.04 -12.62 6.97
CA VAL A 122 14.26 -12.74 6.17
C VAL A 122 15.00 -11.42 6.20
N TYR A 123 16.30 -11.50 6.45
CA TYR A 123 17.21 -10.36 6.47
C TYR A 123 18.35 -10.60 5.51
N ASP A 124 18.84 -9.53 4.88
CA ASP A 124 20.03 -9.58 4.04
C ASP A 124 21.01 -8.47 4.42
N PRO A 125 22.17 -8.79 5.01
CA PRO A 125 23.16 -7.80 5.40
C PRO A 125 23.97 -7.26 4.21
N VAL A 126 23.92 -7.90 3.03
CA VAL A 126 24.76 -7.58 1.88
C VAL A 126 23.96 -6.94 0.74
N PHE A 127 22.88 -7.59 0.31
CA PHE A 127 22.02 -7.17 -0.79
C PHE A 127 20.73 -6.54 -0.25
N ASN A 128 20.86 -5.30 0.24
CA ASN A 128 19.76 -4.52 0.78
C ASN A 128 19.75 -3.07 0.29
N ALA A 129 18.63 -2.39 0.49
CA ALA A 129 18.44 -0.97 0.17
C ALA A 129 18.59 -0.09 1.42
N GLY A 130 19.69 -0.24 2.16
CA GLY A 130 20.07 0.62 3.29
C GLY A 130 19.65 0.11 4.67
N ASP A 131 18.75 -0.86 4.75
CA ASP A 131 18.34 -1.57 5.98
C ASP A 131 18.31 -3.06 5.66
N SER A 132 18.84 -3.93 6.52
CA SER A 132 18.88 -5.38 6.29
C SER A 132 17.50 -6.02 6.14
N ARG A 133 16.43 -5.34 6.56
CA ARG A 133 15.02 -5.73 6.33
C ARG A 133 14.50 -5.35 4.96
N THR A 134 15.15 -4.42 4.26
CA THR A 134 14.76 -3.99 2.91
C THR A 134 15.64 -4.72 1.90
N VAL A 135 15.26 -5.97 1.62
CA VAL A 135 16.06 -6.94 0.86
C VAL A 135 15.90 -6.74 -0.64
N VAL A 136 17.00 -6.90 -1.38
CA VAL A 136 16.97 -6.99 -2.85
C VAL A 136 16.81 -8.46 -3.24
N ALA A 137 15.65 -8.78 -3.80
CA ALA A 137 15.32 -10.10 -4.33
C ALA A 137 15.41 -10.12 -5.87
N TRP A 138 15.40 -11.31 -6.45
CA TRP A 138 15.55 -11.58 -7.87
C TRP A 138 14.35 -12.35 -8.41
N ASP A 139 13.64 -11.79 -9.40
CA ASP A 139 12.57 -12.48 -10.13
C ASP A 139 13.17 -13.25 -11.32
N THR A 140 13.15 -14.57 -11.21
CA THR A 140 13.74 -15.50 -12.18
C THR A 140 13.03 -15.53 -13.53
N ARG A 141 11.74 -15.17 -13.59
CA ARG A 141 10.98 -15.15 -14.86
C ARG A 141 11.29 -13.90 -15.67
N LEU A 142 11.43 -12.77 -14.99
CA LEU A 142 11.62 -11.46 -15.59
C LEU A 142 13.09 -11.05 -15.69
N ASN A 143 13.99 -11.79 -15.01
CA ASN A 143 15.42 -11.49 -14.95
C ASN A 143 15.66 -10.05 -14.48
N THR A 144 14.96 -9.67 -13.41
CA THR A 144 15.01 -8.32 -12.82
C THR A 144 14.99 -8.40 -11.30
N THR A 145 15.49 -7.36 -10.65
CA THR A 145 15.47 -7.22 -9.20
C THR A 145 14.14 -6.66 -8.69
N LEU A 146 13.77 -7.06 -7.47
CA LEU A 146 12.65 -6.56 -6.71
C LEU A 146 13.12 -6.22 -5.29
N VAL A 147 12.99 -4.97 -4.87
CA VAL A 147 13.28 -4.54 -3.49
C VAL A 147 12.04 -4.73 -2.63
N ILE A 148 12.14 -5.52 -1.57
CA ILE A 148 11.02 -5.83 -0.67
C ILE A 148 11.35 -5.44 0.76
N ASP A 149 10.35 -4.92 1.47
CA ASP A 149 10.48 -4.47 2.85
C ASP A 149 9.86 -5.50 3.81
N THR A 150 10.66 -5.91 4.79
CA THR A 150 10.33 -6.90 5.81
C THR A 150 9.80 -8.20 5.19
N PRO A 151 10.61 -8.89 4.37
CA PRO A 151 10.24 -10.20 3.82
C PRO A 151 10.20 -11.29 4.89
N PHE A 152 9.51 -12.37 4.61
CA PHE A 152 9.43 -13.54 5.47
C PHE A 152 9.41 -14.83 4.64
N ALA A 153 9.96 -15.88 5.25
CA ALA A 153 10.09 -17.21 4.66
C ALA A 153 8.85 -18.04 4.95
N LEU A 154 8.41 -18.81 3.95
CA LEU A 154 7.27 -19.70 4.06
C LEU A 154 7.68 -21.13 3.74
N ARG A 155 7.31 -22.05 4.63
CA ARG A 155 7.38 -23.49 4.38
C ARG A 155 6.13 -23.92 3.64
N LEU A 156 6.29 -24.35 2.40
CA LEU A 156 5.22 -24.94 1.60
C LEU A 156 5.23 -26.47 1.69
N PRO A 157 4.08 -27.15 1.57
CA PRO A 157 4.02 -28.59 1.57
C PRO A 157 4.74 -29.17 0.35
N SER A 158 5.40 -30.33 0.52
CA SER A 158 6.24 -30.96 -0.51
C SER A 158 5.47 -31.48 -1.74
N THR A 159 4.15 -31.62 -1.63
CA THR A 159 3.25 -32.00 -2.72
C THR A 159 2.03 -31.08 -2.70
N PRO A 160 2.15 -29.84 -3.22
CA PRO A 160 1.03 -28.93 -3.23
C PRO A 160 -0.05 -29.44 -4.18
N ALA A 161 -1.33 -29.27 -3.80
CA ALA A 161 -2.46 -29.62 -4.66
C ALA A 161 -2.58 -28.68 -5.88
N LEU A 162 -1.98 -27.49 -5.81
CA LEU A 162 -1.85 -26.53 -6.89
C LEU A 162 -0.39 -26.42 -7.34
N ALA A 163 -0.21 -26.06 -8.61
CA ALA A 163 1.09 -25.67 -9.13
C ALA A 163 1.52 -24.36 -8.48
N VAL A 164 2.49 -24.45 -7.56
CA VAL A 164 3.12 -23.29 -6.91
C VAL A 164 4.56 -23.22 -7.40
N HIS A 165 4.89 -22.12 -8.06
CA HIS A 165 6.20 -21.88 -8.62
C HIS A 165 6.91 -20.79 -7.81
N PRO A 166 7.92 -21.11 -6.99
CA PRO A 166 8.78 -20.08 -6.42
C PRO A 166 9.56 -19.41 -7.56
N ILE A 167 9.45 -18.10 -7.62
CA ILE A 167 9.93 -17.28 -8.76
C ILE A 167 10.77 -16.10 -8.31
N ILE A 168 10.58 -15.63 -7.08
CA ILE A 168 11.33 -14.52 -6.50
C ILE A 168 12.13 -15.04 -5.32
N TYR A 169 13.44 -14.80 -5.36
CA TYR A 169 14.40 -15.33 -4.41
C TYR A 169 15.29 -14.23 -3.85
N THR A 170 15.65 -14.33 -2.57
CA THR A 170 16.63 -13.44 -1.95
C THR A 170 18.06 -13.84 -2.34
N SER A 171 19.09 -13.17 -1.80
CA SER A 171 20.47 -13.53 -2.12
C SER A 171 20.98 -14.71 -1.30
N ASN A 172 22.13 -15.28 -1.69
CA ASN A 172 22.82 -16.31 -0.90
C ASN A 172 23.39 -15.81 0.45
N PHE A 173 23.29 -14.52 0.74
CA PHE A 173 23.70 -13.92 2.01
C PHE A 173 22.51 -13.67 2.95
N SER A 174 21.29 -13.96 2.50
CA SER A 174 20.10 -13.81 3.34
C SER A 174 20.04 -14.90 4.40
N PHE A 175 19.43 -14.59 5.54
CA PHE A 175 19.15 -15.57 6.59
C PHE A 175 17.72 -15.45 7.12
N ILE A 176 17.21 -16.55 7.66
CA ILE A 176 15.91 -16.60 8.34
C ILE A 176 16.15 -16.37 9.83
N ASP A 177 15.65 -15.25 10.34
CA ASP A 177 15.69 -14.91 11.76
C ASP A 177 14.55 -15.63 12.48
N GLU A 178 14.88 -16.77 13.09
CA GLU A 178 13.94 -17.62 13.83
C GLU A 178 13.70 -17.08 15.25
N HIS A 179 14.64 -16.30 15.79
CA HIS A 179 14.61 -15.79 17.15
C HIS A 179 13.97 -14.40 17.27
N GLY A 180 13.86 -13.68 16.16
CA GLY A 180 13.23 -12.36 16.07
C GLY A 180 14.11 -11.22 16.59
N ASP A 181 15.43 -11.37 16.63
CA ASP A 181 16.37 -10.35 17.12
C ASP A 181 17.03 -9.53 16.00
N GLY A 182 16.78 -9.90 14.74
CA GLY A 182 17.31 -9.25 13.55
C GLY A 182 18.80 -9.49 13.29
N LEU A 183 19.42 -10.42 13.99
CA LEU A 183 20.83 -10.78 13.87
C LEU A 183 20.98 -12.25 13.49
N TYR A 184 21.99 -12.54 12.68
CA TYR A 184 22.28 -13.93 12.35
C TYR A 184 22.84 -14.67 13.57
N THR A 185 22.15 -15.74 13.97
CA THR A 185 22.59 -16.67 14.99
C THR A 185 23.09 -17.96 14.36
N VAL A 186 24.22 -18.49 14.88
CA VAL A 186 24.79 -19.75 14.38
C VAL A 186 23.78 -20.88 14.50
N GLY A 187 23.42 -21.47 13.36
CA GLY A 187 22.42 -22.55 13.26
C GLY A 187 21.16 -22.15 12.52
N GLU A 188 20.91 -20.85 12.36
CA GLU A 188 19.83 -20.36 11.49
C GLU A 188 20.13 -20.63 10.02
N TYR A 189 19.07 -20.73 9.22
CA TYR A 189 19.21 -20.92 7.79
C TYR A 189 19.90 -19.70 7.15
N LEU A 190 20.98 -19.96 6.41
CA LEU A 190 21.72 -18.98 5.62
C LEU A 190 21.74 -19.43 4.16
N GLY A 191 21.23 -18.60 3.26
CA GLY A 191 21.18 -18.88 1.83
C GLY A 191 20.03 -18.18 1.13
N GLU A 192 19.85 -18.56 -0.13
CA GLU A 192 18.75 -18.09 -0.96
C GLU A 192 17.40 -18.58 -0.40
N VAL A 193 16.48 -17.64 -0.14
CA VAL A 193 15.13 -17.93 0.38
C VAL A 193 14.07 -17.55 -0.67
N PRO A 194 13.12 -18.44 -0.99
CA PRO A 194 11.99 -18.08 -1.83
C PRO A 194 11.03 -17.14 -1.08
N VAL A 195 10.78 -15.97 -1.66
CA VAL A 195 9.94 -14.90 -1.07
C VAL A 195 8.85 -14.41 -2.02
N GLY A 196 8.74 -15.02 -3.20
CA GLY A 196 7.60 -14.79 -4.07
C GLY A 196 7.27 -16.00 -4.93
N PHE A 197 5.97 -16.21 -5.08
CA PHE A 197 5.38 -17.42 -5.64
C PHE A 197 4.34 -17.04 -6.68
N GLU A 198 4.41 -17.69 -7.83
CA GLU A 198 3.35 -17.68 -8.83
C GLU A 198 2.45 -18.90 -8.62
N ILE A 199 1.15 -18.64 -8.55
CA ILE A 199 0.13 -19.67 -8.41
C ILE A 199 -0.85 -19.51 -9.57
N GLU A 200 -1.00 -20.56 -10.36
CA GLU A 200 -2.02 -20.62 -11.40
C GLU A 200 -3.40 -20.81 -10.75
N VAL A 201 -4.31 -19.89 -11.05
CA VAL A 201 -5.68 -19.92 -10.50
C VAL A 201 -6.66 -19.74 -11.65
N GLY A 202 -7.32 -20.83 -12.05
CA GLY A 202 -8.22 -20.85 -13.20
C GLY A 202 -7.50 -20.49 -14.50
N ARG A 203 -7.87 -19.35 -15.11
CA ARG A 203 -7.26 -18.84 -16.35
C ARG A 203 -6.21 -17.75 -16.13
N GLY A 204 -6.00 -17.34 -14.88
CA GLY A 204 -5.09 -16.25 -14.51
C GLY A 204 -4.07 -16.70 -13.47
N PHE A 205 -3.43 -15.73 -12.84
CA PHE A 205 -2.29 -15.96 -11.96
C PHE A 205 -2.38 -15.07 -10.72
N MET A 206 -1.95 -15.62 -9.59
CA MET A 206 -1.63 -14.84 -8.40
C MET A 206 -0.13 -14.82 -8.20
N LEU A 207 0.41 -13.62 -8.07
CA LEU A 207 1.76 -13.35 -7.64
C LEU A 207 1.73 -13.00 -6.15
N ILE A 208 2.05 -13.99 -5.32
CA ILE A 208 2.11 -13.83 -3.87
C ILE A 208 3.54 -13.46 -3.51
N VAL A 209 3.74 -12.32 -2.83
CA VAL A 209 5.05 -11.90 -2.33
C VAL A 209 4.98 -11.87 -0.81
N SER A 210 5.81 -12.69 -0.16
CA SER A 210 5.86 -12.81 1.30
C SER A 210 6.68 -11.68 1.91
N ALA A 211 6.12 -10.47 1.85
CA ALA A 211 6.70 -9.26 2.41
C ALA A 211 5.63 -8.27 2.83
N LYS A 212 5.95 -7.42 3.82
CA LYS A 212 5.06 -6.32 4.20
C LYS A 212 5.09 -5.21 3.16
N GLY A 213 6.23 -4.84 2.58
CA GLY A 213 6.28 -3.78 1.57
C GLY A 213 6.80 -4.27 0.22
N VAL A 214 6.01 -4.07 -0.85
CA VAL A 214 6.43 -4.40 -2.23
C VAL A 214 6.22 -3.21 -3.16
N LEU A 215 5.07 -2.54 -3.06
CA LEU A 215 4.72 -1.37 -3.88
C LEU A 215 4.41 -0.15 -3.02
N THR A 216 4.97 -0.09 -1.81
CA THR A 216 4.83 1.06 -0.91
C THR A 216 5.68 2.23 -1.39
N ASN A 217 5.36 3.45 -0.94
CA ASN A 217 6.11 4.67 -1.29
C ASN A 217 7.62 4.52 -1.08
N ARG A 218 8.05 3.76 -0.06
CA ARG A 218 9.45 3.48 0.26
C ARG A 218 10.18 2.71 -0.84
N VAL A 219 9.55 1.68 -1.42
CA VAL A 219 10.23 0.73 -2.32
C VAL A 219 9.81 0.86 -3.78
N LEU A 220 8.70 1.56 -4.07
CA LEU A 220 8.13 1.62 -5.42
C LEU A 220 9.12 2.16 -6.46
N GLU A 221 9.95 3.16 -6.10
CA GLU A 221 10.91 3.74 -7.04
C GLU A 221 11.96 2.71 -7.50
N PHE A 222 12.44 1.88 -6.58
CA PHE A 222 13.37 0.78 -6.92
C PHE A 222 12.68 -0.32 -7.75
N ASN A 223 11.37 -0.42 -7.66
CA ASN A 223 10.57 -1.51 -8.24
C ASN A 223 9.86 -1.12 -9.54
N ARG A 224 10.08 0.09 -10.08
CA ARG A 224 9.39 0.56 -11.29
C ARG A 224 9.58 -0.37 -12.48
N ASP A 225 10.80 -0.83 -12.71
CA ASP A 225 11.12 -1.69 -13.85
C ASP A 225 10.45 -3.06 -13.72
N TRP A 226 10.54 -3.68 -12.54
CA TRP A 226 9.84 -4.92 -12.23
C TRP A 226 8.33 -4.76 -12.34
N PHE A 227 7.76 -3.71 -11.76
CA PHE A 227 6.31 -3.49 -11.75
C PHE A 227 5.76 -3.22 -13.15
N SER A 228 6.50 -2.46 -13.97
CA SER A 228 6.17 -2.24 -15.38
C SER A 228 6.17 -3.55 -16.17
N ALA A 229 7.17 -4.40 -15.95
CA ALA A 229 7.28 -5.72 -16.59
C ALA A 229 6.14 -6.67 -16.16
N VAL A 230 5.82 -6.74 -14.86
CA VAL A 230 4.69 -7.53 -14.34
C VAL A 230 3.35 -7.03 -14.88
N ARG A 231 3.16 -5.70 -14.90
CA ARG A 231 1.94 -5.06 -15.42
C ARG A 231 1.70 -5.42 -16.88
N ALA A 232 2.75 -5.40 -17.71
CA ALA A 232 2.68 -5.69 -19.15
C ALA A 232 1.52 -4.95 -19.87
N GLY A 233 1.30 -3.68 -19.52
CA GLY A 233 0.26 -2.84 -20.11
C GLY A 233 -1.15 -2.95 -19.50
N ARG A 234 -1.39 -3.83 -18.52
CA ARG A 234 -2.69 -3.97 -17.83
C ARG A 234 -3.11 -2.72 -17.07
N SER A 235 -4.41 -2.50 -16.89
CA SER A 235 -4.93 -1.43 -16.02
C SER A 235 -4.72 -1.78 -14.55
N ILE A 236 -4.18 -0.85 -13.77
CA ILE A 236 -3.88 -1.10 -12.35
C ILE A 236 -5.13 -0.79 -11.52
N LEU A 237 -5.59 -1.78 -10.76
CA LEU A 237 -6.65 -1.69 -9.77
C LEU A 237 -6.02 -1.81 -8.38
N ILE A 238 -6.16 -0.78 -7.54
CA ILE A 238 -5.68 -0.83 -6.16
C ILE A 238 -6.84 -1.16 -5.23
N ASP A 239 -6.68 -2.19 -4.40
CA ASP A 239 -7.65 -2.52 -3.37
C ASP A 239 -7.55 -1.58 -2.15
N GLN A 240 -8.67 -0.96 -1.79
CA GLN A 240 -8.88 -0.14 -0.61
C GLN A 240 -10.20 -0.51 0.10
N SER A 241 -10.79 -1.69 -0.16
CA SER A 241 -12.10 -2.06 0.40
C SER A 241 -12.13 -2.16 1.91
N TRP A 242 -10.94 -2.24 2.50
CA TRP A 242 -10.75 -2.33 3.93
C TRP A 242 -10.75 -1.00 4.67
N VAL A 243 -10.52 0.10 3.94
CA VAL A 243 -10.35 1.41 4.54
C VAL A 243 -11.67 1.85 5.18
N ARG A 244 -11.65 2.05 6.50
CA ARG A 244 -12.83 2.54 7.22
C ARG A 244 -12.89 4.05 7.13
N PRO A 245 -14.01 4.64 6.66
CA PRO A 245 -14.15 6.09 6.61
C PRO A 245 -14.01 6.69 8.02
N ASN A 246 -13.17 7.71 8.14
CA ASN A 246 -13.12 8.56 9.32
C ASN A 246 -12.95 10.02 8.86
N LEU A 247 -13.13 10.98 9.78
CA LEU A 247 -13.10 12.39 9.43
C LEU A 247 -11.77 12.82 8.80
N LEU A 248 -10.63 12.30 9.28
CA LEU A 248 -9.31 12.63 8.74
C LEU A 248 -9.17 12.12 7.29
N LEU A 249 -9.52 10.87 7.04
CA LEU A 249 -9.46 10.26 5.70
C LEU A 249 -10.44 10.93 4.74
N TYR A 250 -11.62 11.31 5.24
CA TYR A 250 -12.59 12.09 4.45
C TYR A 250 -12.02 13.45 4.06
N MET A 251 -11.44 14.18 5.01
CA MET A 251 -10.79 15.47 4.73
C MET A 251 -9.63 15.28 3.74
N LYS A 252 -8.78 14.27 3.91
CA LYS A 252 -7.70 13.98 2.94
C LYS A 252 -8.23 13.62 1.56
N SER A 253 -9.29 12.82 1.46
CA SER A 253 -9.95 12.50 0.19
C SER A 253 -10.53 13.73 -0.50
N LEU A 254 -11.12 14.66 0.26
CA LEU A 254 -11.57 15.95 -0.29
C LEU A 254 -10.41 16.80 -0.83
N LEU A 255 -9.22 16.69 -0.25
CA LEU A 255 -8.05 17.48 -0.67
C LEU A 255 -7.29 16.84 -1.84
N HIS A 256 -7.12 15.51 -1.82
CA HIS A 256 -6.17 14.78 -2.67
C HIS A 256 -6.76 13.56 -3.39
N GLY A 257 -8.03 13.24 -3.17
CA GLY A 257 -8.66 12.13 -3.88
C GLY A 257 -8.63 12.36 -5.40
N GLN A 258 -8.81 11.29 -6.18
CA GLN A 258 -8.92 11.40 -7.65
C GLN A 258 -10.03 12.38 -8.10
N HIS A 259 -10.97 12.69 -7.21
CA HIS A 259 -12.05 13.67 -7.38
C HIS A 259 -11.98 14.83 -6.35
N GLY A 260 -10.80 15.07 -5.78
CA GLY A 260 -10.59 16.09 -4.76
C GLY A 260 -10.77 17.51 -5.28
N ILE A 261 -11.07 18.44 -4.36
CA ILE A 261 -11.13 19.87 -4.61
C ILE A 261 -9.70 20.35 -4.84
N SER A 262 -9.41 20.86 -6.05
CA SER A 262 -8.08 21.38 -6.38
C SER A 262 -7.55 22.31 -5.28
N PRO A 263 -6.26 22.20 -4.90
CA PRO A 263 -5.61 23.12 -3.97
C PRO A 263 -5.85 24.60 -4.31
N PHE A 264 -6.05 24.90 -5.61
CA PHE A 264 -6.41 26.23 -6.09
C PHE A 264 -7.76 26.73 -5.55
N TYR A 265 -8.79 25.88 -5.51
CA TYR A 265 -10.11 26.27 -4.98
C TYR A 265 -10.05 26.52 -3.48
N LEU A 266 -9.25 25.75 -2.74
CA LEU A 266 -9.06 25.96 -1.31
C LEU A 266 -8.28 27.25 -1.03
N ALA A 267 -7.23 27.53 -1.81
CA ALA A 267 -6.51 28.79 -1.75
C ALA A 267 -7.44 29.99 -2.09
N PHE A 268 -8.34 29.81 -3.06
CA PHE A 268 -9.29 30.84 -3.46
C PHE A 268 -10.37 31.10 -2.40
N ILE A 269 -10.97 30.04 -1.83
CA ILE A 269 -11.95 30.14 -0.74
C ILE A 269 -11.32 30.79 0.49
N THR A 270 -10.10 30.39 0.84
CA THR A 270 -9.38 30.97 1.97
C THR A 270 -9.03 32.44 1.73
N LEU A 271 -8.61 32.82 0.52
CA LEU A 271 -8.42 34.22 0.14
C LEU A 271 -9.70 35.04 0.29
N ILE A 272 -10.83 34.55 -0.25
CA ILE A 272 -12.13 35.23 -0.13
C ILE A 272 -12.54 35.37 1.34
N ALA A 273 -12.43 34.31 2.14
CA ALA A 273 -12.75 34.35 3.56
C ALA A 273 -11.86 35.36 4.29
N THR A 274 -10.57 35.41 3.96
CA THR A 274 -9.61 36.38 4.53
C THR A 274 -10.00 37.80 4.19
N VAL A 275 -10.29 38.09 2.92
CA VAL A 275 -10.73 39.42 2.45
C VAL A 275 -12.05 39.83 3.09
N ALA A 276 -13.02 38.92 3.20
CA ALA A 276 -14.30 39.19 3.85
C ALA A 276 -14.12 39.50 5.34
N ILE A 277 -13.26 38.75 6.05
CA ILE A 277 -12.93 39.01 7.46
C ILE A 277 -12.24 40.37 7.61
N ILE A 278 -11.28 40.71 6.73
CA ILE A 278 -10.61 42.02 6.72
C ILE A 278 -11.64 43.14 6.51
N TYR A 279 -12.54 42.97 5.55
CA TYR A 279 -13.58 43.96 5.23
C TYR A 279 -14.54 44.18 6.39
N VAL A 280 -15.07 43.10 6.99
CA VAL A 280 -15.97 43.16 8.15
C VAL A 280 -15.26 43.72 9.38
N ALA A 281 -14.00 43.36 9.62
CA ALA A 281 -13.22 43.96 10.69
C ALA A 281 -13.08 45.48 10.48
N ARG A 282 -12.67 45.92 9.28
CA ARG A 282 -12.55 47.36 8.99
C ARG A 282 -13.86 48.10 9.17
N THR A 283 -14.99 47.58 8.70
CA THR A 283 -16.29 48.26 8.85
C THR A 283 -16.78 48.29 10.30
N VAL A 284 -16.46 47.29 11.12
CA VAL A 284 -16.90 47.21 12.52
C VAL A 284 -16.00 48.01 13.50
N TYR A 285 -14.73 48.25 13.16
CA TYR A 285 -13.78 49.03 13.99
C TYR A 285 -13.45 50.44 13.44
N ALA A 286 -13.93 50.81 12.25
CA ALA A 286 -13.81 52.18 11.73
C ALA A 286 -14.92 53.14 12.25
N GLU A 287 -15.81 52.66 13.12
CA GLU A 287 -16.68 53.45 14.00
C GLU A 287 -16.21 53.37 15.46
#